data_AF-A0A2S2PNU6-F1
#
_entry.id   AF-A0A2S2PNU6-F1
#
_cell.length_a   1.000
_cell.length_b   1.000
_cell.length_c   1.000
_cell.angle_alpha   90.00
_cell.angle_beta   90.00
_cell.angle_gamma   90.00
#
_symmetry.space_group_name_H-M   'P 1'
#
loop_
_entity.id
_entity.type
_entity.pdbx_description
1 polymer ?
#
loop_
_entity_poly.entity_id
_entity_poly.type
_entity_poly.pdbx_seq_one_letter_code
_entity_poly.pdbx_strand_id
1 'polypeptide(L)'
;MRRVDLVKEIDPEKLKVMEWVEGKKGNIRALLGTLHTVLWEGSGWNCNLSNLVTYADVKKAYRKACLAVHPDKQTGTCNENIAKLIFVELNNAWSEFDAKSS
;
A
#
# COMPACT_ATOMS: atom_id res chain seq x y z
N MET A 1 -16.60 -8.46 21.23
CA MET A 1 -16.46 -7.02 20.94
C MET A 1 -16.99 -6.77 19.53
N ARG A 2 -17.95 -5.87 19.32
CA ARG A 2 -18.53 -5.67 17.98
C ARG A 2 -17.59 -4.79 17.16
N ARG A 3 -17.46 -5.05 15.85
CA ARG A 3 -16.61 -4.30 14.89
C ARG A 3 -16.78 -2.78 14.98
N VAL A 4 -17.98 -2.34 15.41
CA VAL A 4 -18.40 -0.95 15.57
C VAL A 4 -17.71 -0.22 16.73
N ASP A 5 -17.22 -0.92 17.75
CA ASP A 5 -16.59 -0.31 18.93
C ASP A 5 -15.09 -0.05 18.70
N LEU A 6 -14.41 -0.86 17.88
CA LEU A 6 -13.00 -0.62 17.50
C LEU A 6 -12.83 0.61 16.59
N VAL A 7 -13.83 0.91 15.75
CA VAL A 7 -13.76 2.01 14.77
C VAL A 7 -13.70 3.39 15.43
N LYS A 8 -14.16 3.52 16.68
CA LYS A 8 -14.13 4.80 17.41
C LYS A 8 -12.78 5.13 18.05
N GLU A 9 -11.90 4.14 18.20
CA GLU A 9 -10.57 4.33 18.82
C GLU A 9 -9.41 4.22 17.80
N ILE A 10 -9.68 3.69 16.61
CA ILE A 10 -8.68 3.53 15.56
C ILE A 10 -8.55 4.84 14.78
N ASP A 11 -7.31 5.29 14.62
CA ASP A 11 -6.94 6.40 13.74
C ASP A 11 -7.58 6.22 12.33
N PRO A 12 -8.26 7.25 11.78
CA PRO A 12 -8.94 7.14 10.49
C PRO A 12 -8.04 6.70 9.33
N GLU A 13 -6.77 7.10 9.32
CA GLU A 13 -5.82 6.68 8.29
C GLU A 13 -5.48 5.20 8.42
N LYS A 14 -5.31 4.73 9.66
CA LYS A 14 -5.08 3.32 9.93
C LYS A 14 -6.27 2.47 9.51
N LEU A 15 -7.50 2.93 9.79
CA LEU A 15 -8.71 2.25 9.33
C LEU A 15 -8.75 2.18 7.79
N LYS A 16 -8.47 3.29 7.11
CA LYS A 16 -8.42 3.35 5.64
C LYS A 16 -7.41 2.36 5.05
N VAL A 17 -6.22 2.25 5.63
CA VAL A 17 -5.21 1.26 5.20
C VAL A 17 -5.67 -0.17 5.51
N MET A 18 -6.28 -0.41 6.67
CA MET A 18 -6.81 -1.73 7.03
C MET A 18 -7.88 -2.21 6.05
N GLU A 19 -8.83 -1.35 5.67
CA GLU A 19 -9.86 -1.65 4.67
C GLU A 19 -9.24 -1.92 3.29
N TRP A 20 -8.18 -1.20 2.93
CA TRP A 20 -7.46 -1.45 1.69
C TRP A 20 -6.64 -2.74 1.69
N VAL A 21 -6.17 -3.20 2.84
CA VAL A 21 -5.44 -4.48 2.95
C VAL A 21 -6.40 -5.67 3.09
N GLU A 22 -7.61 -5.45 3.61
CA GLU A 22 -8.61 -6.51 3.82
C GLU A 22 -8.89 -7.25 2.50
N GLY A 23 -8.79 -8.58 2.54
CA GLY A 23 -8.91 -9.45 1.37
C GLY A 23 -7.75 -9.40 0.35
N LYS A 24 -6.75 -8.54 0.55
CA LYS A 24 -5.59 -8.33 -0.34
C LYS A 24 -4.24 -8.59 0.32
N LYS A 25 -4.22 -8.90 1.62
CA LYS A 25 -3.01 -9.15 2.40
C LYS A 25 -2.09 -10.19 1.72
N GLY A 26 -0.82 -9.85 1.55
CA GLY A 26 0.19 -10.69 0.88
C GLY A 26 0.10 -10.73 -0.66
N ASN A 27 -0.93 -10.13 -1.27
CA ASN A 27 -1.07 -10.06 -2.73
C ASN A 27 -0.57 -8.72 -3.28
N ILE A 28 0.73 -8.65 -3.59
CA ILE A 28 1.38 -7.41 -4.06
C ILE A 28 0.72 -6.84 -5.33
N ARG A 29 0.20 -7.68 -6.23
CA ARG A 29 -0.46 -7.21 -7.47
C ARG A 29 -1.76 -6.48 -7.15
N ALA A 30 -2.58 -7.05 -6.26
CA ALA A 30 -3.83 -6.44 -5.84
C ALA A 30 -3.60 -5.13 -5.06
N LEU A 31 -2.59 -5.10 -4.20
CA LEU A 31 -2.21 -3.90 -3.45
C LEU A 31 -1.76 -2.78 -4.41
N LEU A 32 -0.80 -3.04 -5.31
CA LEU A 32 -0.34 -2.03 -6.28
C LEU A 32 -1.45 -1.55 -7.21
N GLY A 33 -2.29 -2.48 -7.69
CA GLY A 33 -3.41 -2.17 -8.58
C GLY A 33 -4.48 -1.27 -7.96
N THR A 34 -4.68 -1.38 -6.64
CA THR A 34 -5.68 -0.59 -5.91
C THR A 34 -5.07 0.48 -5.02
N LEU A 35 -3.75 0.72 -5.09
CA LEU A 35 -3.07 1.68 -4.21
C LEU A 35 -3.60 3.11 -4.37
N HIS A 36 -4.11 3.47 -5.56
CA HIS A 36 -4.73 4.77 -5.82
C HIS A 36 -5.97 5.05 -4.93
N THR A 37 -6.61 4.04 -4.34
CA THR A 37 -7.79 4.24 -3.48
C THR A 37 -7.42 4.73 -2.08
N VAL A 38 -6.16 4.61 -1.67
CA VAL A 38 -5.71 5.02 -0.34
C VAL A 38 -4.75 6.19 -0.32
N LEU A 39 -4.12 6.51 -1.45
CA LEU A 39 -3.22 7.65 -1.55
C LEU A 39 -3.94 9.00 -1.47
N TRP A 40 -3.15 10.02 -1.19
CA TRP A 40 -3.54 11.43 -1.26
C TRP A 40 -3.44 11.96 -2.70
N GLU A 41 -4.11 13.09 -2.94
CA GLU A 41 -4.05 13.82 -4.19
C GLU A 41 -2.62 14.30 -4.49
N GLY A 42 -2.19 14.22 -5.76
CA GLY A 42 -0.84 14.63 -6.14
C GLY A 42 0.27 13.64 -5.79
N SER A 43 -0.05 12.45 -5.27
CA SER A 43 0.94 11.36 -5.01
C SER A 43 1.69 10.89 -6.27
N GLY A 44 1.19 11.22 -7.47
CA GLY A 44 1.81 10.87 -8.75
C GLY A 44 1.74 9.37 -9.08
N TRP A 45 0.98 8.59 -8.32
CA TRP A 45 0.81 7.16 -8.54
C TRP A 45 -0.26 6.86 -9.60
N ASN A 46 0.09 6.00 -10.55
CA ASN A 46 -0.86 5.43 -11.50
C ASN A 46 -0.40 4.01 -11.87
N CYS A 47 -1.28 3.03 -11.70
CA CYS A 47 -1.03 1.64 -12.09
C CYS A 47 -2.36 0.93 -12.37
N ASN A 48 -2.39 0.13 -13.44
CA ASN A 48 -3.48 -0.79 -13.77
C ASN A 48 -3.02 -2.24 -13.57
N LEU A 49 -3.93 -3.15 -13.20
CA LEU A 49 -3.64 -4.60 -13.06
C LEU A 49 -3.07 -5.22 -14.34
N SER A 50 -3.51 -4.75 -15.51
CA SER A 50 -2.98 -5.20 -16.81
C SER A 50 -1.48 -4.95 -16.98
N ASN A 51 -0.91 -4.02 -16.20
CA ASN A 51 0.52 -3.72 -16.20
C ASN A 51 1.30 -4.56 -15.18
N LEU A 52 0.68 -5.52 -14.49
CA LEU A 52 1.27 -6.28 -13.37
C LEU A 52 1.32 -7.79 -13.66
N VAL A 53 1.61 -8.16 -14.91
CA VAL A 53 1.58 -9.57 -15.35
C VAL A 53 2.86 -10.29 -14.94
N THR A 54 4.01 -9.82 -15.43
CA THR A 54 5.30 -10.51 -15.19
C THR A 54 5.92 -10.09 -13.86
N TYR A 55 6.84 -10.91 -13.34
CA TYR A 55 7.62 -10.56 -12.15
C TYR A 55 8.37 -9.23 -12.31
N ALA A 56 8.95 -8.99 -13.50
CA ALA A 56 9.68 -7.75 -13.79
C ALA A 56 8.77 -6.51 -13.73
N ASP A 57 7.54 -6.64 -14.24
CA ASP A 57 6.55 -5.55 -14.19
C ASP A 57 6.14 -5.25 -12.75
N VAL A 58 5.87 -6.29 -11.95
CA VAL A 58 5.53 -6.15 -10.53
C VAL A 58 6.69 -5.51 -9.76
N LYS A 59 7.94 -5.95 -9.99
CA LYS A 59 9.14 -5.36 -9.37
C LYS A 59 9.31 -3.89 -9.69
N LYS A 60 9.09 -3.51 -10.95
CA LYS A 60 9.18 -2.12 -11.41
C LYS A 60 8.08 -1.26 -10.78
N ALA A 61 6.84 -1.74 -10.75
CA ALA A 61 5.72 -1.03 -10.14
C ALA A 61 5.90 -0.88 -8.62
N TYR A 62 6.32 -1.95 -7.94
CA TYR A 62 6.65 -1.94 -6.51
C TYR A 62 7.68 -0.86 -6.16
N ARG A 63 8.81 -0.81 -6.87
CA ARG A 63 9.83 0.22 -6.66
C ARG A 63 9.28 1.63 -6.85
N LYS A 64 8.44 1.85 -7.86
CA LYS A 64 7.78 3.15 -8.09
C LYS A 64 6.81 3.51 -6.95
N ALA A 65 6.04 2.54 -6.45
CA ALA A 65 5.12 2.75 -5.33
C ALA A 65 5.89 3.18 -4.08
N CYS A 66 6.97 2.47 -3.74
CA CYS A 66 7.84 2.82 -2.61
C CYS A 66 8.41 4.24 -2.72
N LEU A 67 8.73 4.72 -3.92
CA LEU A 67 9.19 6.11 -4.12
C LEU A 67 8.09 7.16 -3.96
N ALA A 68 6.83 6.80 -4.26
CA ALA A 68 5.66 7.67 -4.10
C ALA A 68 5.28 7.81 -2.62
N VAL A 69 5.37 6.72 -1.85
CA VAL A 69 5.01 6.68 -0.42
C VAL A 69 6.20 6.68 0.53
N HIS A 70 7.39 7.08 0.07
CA HIS A 70 8.59 7.00 0.89
C HIS A 70 8.46 7.88 2.15
N PRO A 71 8.67 7.34 3.38
CA PRO A 71 8.49 8.08 4.63
C PRO A 71 9.30 9.39 4.70
N ASP A 72 10.56 9.39 4.23
CA ASP A 72 11.41 10.60 4.22
C ASP A 72 10.79 11.77 3.44
N LYS A 73 10.07 11.49 2.35
CA LYS A 73 9.42 12.55 1.54
C LYS A 73 8.15 13.09 2.19
N GLN A 74 7.58 12.33 3.13
CA GLN A 74 6.32 12.68 3.80
C GLN A 74 6.52 13.11 5.25
N THR A 75 7.76 13.12 5.75
CA THR A 75 8.07 13.54 7.12
C THR A 75 7.66 14.99 7.35
N GLY A 76 6.90 15.24 8.43
CA GLY A 76 6.34 16.55 8.76
C GLY A 76 5.11 16.96 7.94
N THR A 77 4.64 16.10 7.02
CA THR A 77 3.40 16.35 6.26
C THR A 77 2.20 15.66 6.92
N CYS A 78 0.99 16.05 6.53
CA CYS A 78 -0.22 15.34 6.95
C CYS A 78 -0.27 13.88 6.47
N ASN A 79 0.53 13.49 5.47
CA ASN A 79 0.53 12.15 4.90
C ASN A 79 1.58 11.21 5.55
N GLU A 80 2.35 11.69 6.52
CA GLU A 80 3.48 10.93 7.08
C GLU A 80 3.05 9.55 7.59
N ASN A 81 1.97 9.51 8.36
CA ASN A 81 1.50 8.31 9.03
C ASN A 81 0.92 7.30 8.03
N ILE A 82 -0.02 7.73 7.17
CA ILE A 82 -0.56 6.87 6.10
C ILE A 82 0.55 6.35 5.15
N ALA A 83 1.55 7.17 4.82
CA ALA A 83 2.67 6.75 3.97
C ALA A 83 3.48 5.61 4.62
N LYS A 84 3.81 5.73 5.92
CA LYS A 84 4.49 4.66 6.68
C LYS A 84 3.69 3.36 6.68
N LEU A 85 2.39 3.44 6.94
CA LEU A 85 1.50 2.27 6.97
C LEU A 85 1.45 1.56 5.62
N ILE A 86 1.26 2.30 4.53
CA ILE A 86 1.27 1.75 3.16
C ILE A 86 2.63 1.14 2.84
N PHE A 87 3.72 1.83 3.17
CA PHE A 87 5.09 1.37 2.89
C PHE A 87 5.35 0.00 3.54
N VAL A 88 4.96 -0.19 4.80
CA VAL A 88 5.10 -1.46 5.51
C VAL A 88 4.34 -2.58 4.79
N GLU A 89 3.07 -2.36 4.44
CA GLU A 89 2.24 -3.37 3.78
C GLU A 89 2.77 -3.76 2.40
N LEU A 90 3.29 -2.80 1.63
CA LEU A 90 3.94 -3.07 0.34
C LEU A 90 5.22 -3.89 0.51
N ASN A 91 6.07 -3.59 1.50
CA ASN A 91 7.31 -4.35 1.76
C ASN A 91 7.01 -5.78 2.21
N ASN A 92 6.01 -5.97 3.07
CA ASN A 92 5.58 -7.29 3.51
C ASN A 92 5.11 -8.14 2.33
N ALA A 93 4.19 -7.61 1.51
CA ALA A 93 3.67 -8.33 0.35
C ALA A 93 4.74 -8.56 -0.73
N TRP A 94 5.66 -7.61 -0.94
CA TRP A 94 6.79 -7.79 -1.84
C TRP A 94 7.71 -8.91 -1.38
N SER A 95 8.06 -8.95 -0.10
CA SER A 95 8.97 -9.97 0.45
C SER A 95 8.41 -11.39 0.24
N GLU A 96 7.11 -11.58 0.47
CA GLU A 96 6.45 -12.86 0.20
C GLU A 96 6.41 -13.20 -1.30
N PHE A 97 6.16 -12.21 -2.16
CA PHE A 97 6.11 -12.40 -3.61
C PHE A 97 7.49 -12.74 -4.20
N ASP A 98 8.53 -12.06 -3.74
CA ASP A 98 9.91 -12.21 -4.19
C ASP A 98 10.48 -13.58 -3.78
N ALA A 99 10.21 -13.99 -2.54
CA ALA A 99 10.61 -15.31 -2.04
C ALA A 99 9.96 -16.48 -2.80
N LYS A 100 8.73 -16.32 -3.31
CA LYS A 100 8.04 -17.34 -4.12
C LYS A 100 8.45 -17.35 -5.60
N SER A 101 9.09 -16.27 -6.07
CA SER A 101 9.47 -16.08 -7.47
C SER A 101 10.97 -16.27 -7.70
N SER A 102 11.74 -16.51 -6.63
CA SER A 102 13.18 -16.80 -6.63
C SER A 102 13.46 -18.29 -6.65
#